data_AF-A0A383BVT2-F1
#
_entry.id   AF-A0A383BVT2-F1
#
_cell.length_a   1.000
_cell.length_b   1.000
_cell.length_c   1.000
_cell.angle_alpha   90.00
_cell.angle_beta   90.00
_cell.angle_gamma   90.00
#
_symmetry.space_group_name_H-M   'P 1'
#
loop_
_entity.id
_entity.type
_entity.pdbx_description
1 polymer ?
#
loop_
_entity_poly.entity_id
_entity_poly.type
_entity_poly.pdbx_seq_one_letter_code
_entity_poly.pdbx_strand_id
1 'polypeptide(L)'
;NTQSVTYISSRSSVLAAAFFLGALIIFISGVMKRQHYVVGSGWLQFAGAAICFLLGLMTKLIIITLPAMLFLFHFYFVSSSPFPGWLRGQMKWVLAAAGILILGAVLYGKIQQRHDTELGLLYQAFFRGGLLQAQAGDQTAAAYFLTQTLVVPLEYFRKMLFPFNLSIDSAFLAFNNWGVVSVLFAWSILGVFVLLLIYVSKRDEGPGGMDENFKRWAGFGLAWTGITLLPTSSVVPLLDFSV
;
A
#
# COMPACT_ATOMS: atom_id res chain seq x y z
N ASN A 1 -7.41 -14.05 -26.74
CA ASN A 1 -6.06 -13.83 -26.18
C ASN A 1 -6.07 -13.27 -24.75
N THR A 2 -7.23 -12.91 -24.19
CA THR A 2 -7.37 -12.39 -22.82
C THR A 2 -7.01 -13.41 -21.74
N GLN A 3 -7.42 -14.68 -21.89
CA GLN A 3 -7.18 -15.74 -20.90
C GLN A 3 -5.69 -15.98 -20.59
N SER A 4 -4.81 -15.95 -21.59
CA SER A 4 -3.37 -16.16 -21.41
C SER A 4 -2.71 -14.99 -20.67
N VAL A 5 -3.15 -13.75 -20.93
CA VAL A 5 -2.67 -12.55 -20.24
C VAL A 5 -3.15 -12.53 -18.79
N THR A 6 -4.42 -12.86 -18.55
CA THR A 6 -5.00 -13.00 -17.20
C THR A 6 -4.23 -14.03 -16.38
N TYR A 7 -3.85 -15.15 -16.99
CA TYR A 7 -3.10 -16.20 -16.33
C TYR A 7 -1.70 -15.77 -15.88
N ILE A 8 -0.96 -15.06 -16.74
CA ILE A 8 0.38 -14.55 -16.42
C ILE A 8 0.31 -13.46 -15.33
N SER A 9 -0.66 -12.55 -15.41
CA SER A 9 -0.87 -11.49 -14.40
C SER A 9 -1.30 -12.03 -13.03
N SER A 10 -2.07 -13.13 -13.01
CA SER A 10 -2.47 -13.80 -11.77
C SER A 10 -1.27 -14.39 -11.03
N ARG A 11 -0.38 -15.10 -11.73
CA ARG A 11 0.81 -15.74 -11.14
C ARG A 11 1.78 -14.73 -10.53
N SER A 12 2.03 -13.61 -11.20
CA SER A 12 2.91 -12.56 -10.65
C SER A 12 2.29 -11.90 -9.41
N SER A 13 0.96 -11.79 -9.35
CA SER A 13 0.27 -11.26 -8.16
C SER A 13 0.44 -12.16 -6.94
N VAL A 14 0.32 -13.49 -7.13
CA VAL A 14 0.55 -14.47 -6.06
C VAL A 14 2.01 -14.46 -5.60
N LEU A 15 2.96 -14.38 -6.53
CA LEU A 15 4.39 -14.31 -6.20
C LEU A 15 4.75 -13.03 -5.45
N ALA A 16 4.20 -11.88 -5.84
CA ALA A 16 4.39 -10.62 -5.13
C ALA A 16 3.82 -10.68 -3.71
N ALA A 17 2.64 -11.29 -3.53
CA ALA A 17 2.05 -11.52 -2.21
C ALA A 17 2.92 -12.45 -1.35
N ALA A 18 3.50 -13.50 -1.94
CA ALA A 18 4.41 -14.41 -1.23
C ALA A 18 5.67 -13.69 -0.74
N PHE A 19 6.30 -12.86 -1.57
CA PHE A 19 7.45 -12.04 -1.15
C PHE A 19 7.07 -10.99 -0.10
N PHE A 20 5.88 -10.39 -0.23
CA PHE A 20 5.37 -9.42 0.74
C PHE A 20 5.19 -10.04 2.13
N LEU A 21 4.46 -11.17 2.20
CA LEU A 21 4.22 -11.88 3.45
C LEU A 21 5.52 -12.50 3.99
N GLY A 22 6.37 -13.04 3.12
CA GLY A 22 7.68 -13.57 3.50
C GLY A 22 8.57 -12.51 4.15
N ALA A 23 8.66 -11.32 3.55
CA ALA A 23 9.41 -10.21 4.13
C ALA A 23 8.86 -9.80 5.50
N LEU A 24 7.53 -9.77 5.66
CA LEU A 24 6.86 -9.45 6.92
C LEU A 24 7.16 -10.51 7.99
N ILE A 25 7.04 -11.80 7.68
CA ILE A 25 7.31 -12.90 8.62
C ILE A 25 8.77 -12.90 9.07
N ILE A 26 9.71 -12.71 8.13
CA ILE A 26 11.14 -12.64 8.45
C ILE A 26 11.42 -11.42 9.35
N PHE A 27 10.80 -10.28 9.06
CA PHE A 27 10.94 -9.07 9.88
C PHE A 27 10.42 -9.28 11.30
N ILE A 28 9.21 -9.84 11.46
CA ILE A 28 8.63 -10.17 12.77
C ILE A 28 9.59 -11.08 13.55
N SER A 29 10.11 -12.12 12.89
CA SER A 29 11.09 -13.04 13.47
C SER A 29 12.38 -12.34 13.91
N GLY A 30 12.81 -11.31 13.17
CA GLY A 30 13.96 -10.47 13.52
C GLY A 30 13.72 -9.59 14.73
N VAL A 31 12.54 -8.97 14.82
CA VAL A 31 12.14 -8.16 15.96
C VAL A 31 12.03 -9.01 17.24
N MET A 32 11.38 -10.17 17.15
CA MET A 32 11.24 -11.08 18.30
C MET A 32 12.61 -11.59 18.80
N LYS A 33 13.52 -11.97 17.90
CA LYS A 33 14.87 -12.40 18.31
C LYS A 33 15.65 -11.28 19.00
N ARG A 34 15.55 -10.05 18.50
CA ARG A 34 16.23 -8.89 19.10
C ARG A 34 15.69 -8.52 20.48
N GLN A 35 14.40 -8.79 20.73
CA GLN A 35 13.78 -8.56 22.02
C GLN A 35 14.20 -9.59 23.09
N HIS A 36 14.48 -10.84 22.68
CA HIS A 36 14.88 -11.93 23.59
C HIS A 36 16.40 -12.10 23.75
N TYR A 37 17.24 -11.65 22.82
CA TYR A 37 18.69 -11.82 22.86
C TYR A 37 19.45 -10.48 22.82
N VAL A 38 20.37 -10.26 23.78
CA VAL A 38 21.08 -8.98 24.01
C VAL A 38 22.17 -8.67 22.97
N VAL A 39 22.65 -9.65 22.19
CA VAL A 39 23.79 -9.44 21.27
C VAL A 39 23.49 -9.93 19.85
N GLY A 40 23.40 -8.98 18.91
CA GLY A 40 23.88 -9.11 17.52
C GLY A 40 23.09 -9.92 16.48
N SER A 41 22.16 -10.80 16.83
CA SER A 41 21.62 -11.79 15.87
C SER A 41 20.23 -11.48 15.30
N GLY A 42 20.05 -10.28 14.74
CA GLY A 42 18.85 -9.90 13.97
C GLY A 42 19.12 -9.42 12.55
N TRP A 43 20.39 -9.07 12.25
CA TRP A 43 20.78 -8.48 10.96
C TRP A 43 20.48 -9.39 9.78
N LEU A 44 20.71 -10.70 9.91
CA LEU A 44 20.43 -11.66 8.84
C LEU A 44 18.94 -11.69 8.45
N GLN A 45 18.05 -11.50 9.42
CA GLN A 45 16.62 -11.46 9.16
C GLN A 45 16.22 -10.13 8.53
N PHE A 46 16.77 -9.00 8.99
CA PHE A 46 16.54 -7.73 8.31
C PHE A 46 17.08 -7.73 6.88
N ALA A 47 18.24 -8.35 6.63
CA ALA A 47 18.78 -8.55 5.29
C ALA A 47 17.89 -9.47 4.45
N GLY A 48 17.40 -10.58 5.02
CA GLY A 48 16.44 -11.47 4.35
C GLY A 48 15.14 -10.77 3.96
N ALA A 49 14.58 -9.95 4.85
CA ALA A 49 13.40 -9.13 4.56
C ALA A 49 13.67 -8.10 3.44
N ALA A 50 14.86 -7.49 3.42
CA ALA A 50 15.26 -6.56 2.37
C ALA A 50 15.41 -7.26 1.00
N ILE A 51 15.96 -8.48 0.97
CA ILE A 51 16.06 -9.29 -0.24
C ILE A 51 14.65 -9.64 -0.75
N CYS A 52 13.75 -10.11 0.11
CA CYS A 52 12.36 -10.37 -0.27
C CYS A 52 11.66 -9.11 -0.80
N PHE A 53 11.92 -7.95 -0.20
CA PHE A 53 11.41 -6.67 -0.69
C PHE A 53 11.92 -6.35 -2.10
N LEU A 54 13.22 -6.50 -2.37
CA LEU A 54 13.81 -6.29 -3.69
C LEU A 54 13.25 -7.27 -4.74
N LEU A 55 13.07 -8.54 -4.37
CA LEU A 55 12.50 -9.56 -5.27
C LEU A 55 11.04 -9.28 -5.61
N GLY A 56 10.22 -8.90 -4.62
CA GLY A 56 8.84 -8.55 -4.90
C GLY A 56 8.70 -7.21 -5.62
N LEU A 57 9.67 -6.30 -5.48
CA LEU A 57 9.73 -5.04 -6.25
C LEU A 57 9.87 -5.33 -7.75
N MET A 58 10.61 -6.39 -8.09
CA MET A 58 10.72 -6.88 -9.47
C MET A 58 9.46 -7.58 -9.98
N THR A 59 8.49 -7.85 -9.09
CA THR A 59 7.27 -8.61 -9.42
C THR A 59 6.06 -7.70 -9.62
N LYS A 60 5.68 -6.91 -8.61
CA LYS A 60 4.54 -5.96 -8.68
C LYS A 60 4.71 -4.78 -7.74
N LEU A 61 4.09 -3.65 -8.12
CA LEU A 61 4.14 -2.40 -7.38
C LEU A 61 3.57 -2.49 -5.96
N ILE A 62 2.63 -3.41 -5.69
CA ILE A 62 1.99 -3.52 -4.36
C ILE A 62 3.01 -3.59 -3.22
N ILE A 63 4.20 -4.14 -3.46
CA ILE A 63 5.24 -4.25 -2.45
C ILE A 63 5.80 -2.90 -1.98
N ILE A 64 5.61 -1.80 -2.71
CA ILE A 64 6.05 -0.46 -2.29
C ILE A 64 5.44 -0.04 -0.95
N THR A 65 4.33 -0.66 -0.56
CA THR A 65 3.66 -0.45 0.73
C THR A 65 4.27 -1.25 1.87
N LEU A 66 5.17 -2.21 1.59
CA LEU A 66 5.80 -3.06 2.60
C LEU A 66 6.47 -2.25 3.72
N PRO A 67 7.27 -1.19 3.46
CA PRO A 67 7.88 -0.42 4.53
C PRO A 67 6.83 0.17 5.48
N ALA A 68 5.72 0.68 4.94
CA ALA A 68 4.60 1.17 5.73
C ALA A 68 3.97 0.06 6.59
N MET A 69 3.86 -1.16 6.07
CA MET A 69 3.39 -2.32 6.82
C MET A 69 4.33 -2.75 7.94
N LEU A 70 5.65 -2.70 7.74
CA LEU A 70 6.63 -3.00 8.78
C LEU A 70 6.53 -1.99 9.94
N PHE A 71 6.38 -0.70 9.59
CA PHE A 71 6.13 0.37 10.56
C PHE A 71 4.80 0.18 11.29
N LEU A 72 3.75 -0.21 10.58
CA LEU A 72 2.44 -0.50 11.16
C LEU A 72 2.52 -1.62 12.19
N PHE A 73 3.18 -2.73 11.83
CA PHE A 73 3.41 -3.85 12.74
C PHE A 73 4.18 -3.40 13.99
N HIS A 74 5.25 -2.62 13.81
CA HIS A 74 6.02 -2.08 14.92
C HIS A 74 5.17 -1.16 15.82
N PHE A 75 4.28 -0.35 15.26
CA PHE A 75 3.43 0.55 16.04
C PHE A 75 2.42 -0.23 16.90
N TYR A 76 1.73 -1.22 16.34
CA TYR A 76 0.66 -1.94 17.03
C TYR A 76 1.15 -3.00 18.03
N PHE A 77 2.23 -3.71 17.70
CA PHE A 77 2.66 -4.88 18.47
C PHE A 77 3.94 -4.68 19.28
N VAL A 78 4.81 -3.73 18.89
CA VAL A 78 6.13 -3.55 19.50
C VAL A 78 6.19 -2.30 20.37
N SER A 79 5.59 -1.20 19.92
CA SER A 79 5.63 0.06 20.66
C SER A 79 4.56 0.14 21.74
N SER A 80 4.95 0.64 22.91
CA SER A 80 4.01 1.00 23.98
C SER A 80 3.58 2.47 23.95
N SER A 81 4.07 3.27 22.99
CA SER A 81 3.90 4.73 22.97
C SER A 81 2.68 5.19 22.16
N PRO A 82 2.08 6.35 22.48
CA PRO A 82 1.06 6.97 21.65
C PRO A 82 1.63 7.36 20.27
N PHE A 83 0.76 7.38 19.25
CA PHE A 83 1.14 7.60 17.84
C PHE A 83 2.10 8.78 17.60
N PRO A 84 1.88 9.99 18.14
CA PRO A 84 2.77 11.13 17.89
C PRO A 84 4.19 10.92 18.46
N GLY A 85 4.29 10.26 19.63
CA GLY A 85 5.56 9.96 20.28
C GLY A 85 6.34 8.88 19.53
N TRP A 86 5.65 7.83 19.09
CA TRP A 86 6.25 6.77 18.27
C TRP A 86 6.75 7.30 16.92
N LEU A 87 5.94 8.11 16.23
CA LEU A 87 6.29 8.66 14.92
C LEU A 87 7.54 9.55 15.00
N ARG A 88 7.68 10.36 16.06
CA ARG A 88 8.88 11.18 16.29
C ARG A 88 10.13 10.32 16.49
N GLY A 89 10.02 9.18 17.17
CA GLY A 89 11.13 8.24 17.35
C GLY A 89 11.57 7.56 16.04
N GLN A 90 10.63 7.27 15.15
CA GLN A 90 10.90 6.58 13.88
C GLN A 90 11.08 7.54 12.69
N MET A 91 10.96 8.85 12.90
CA MET A 91 10.96 9.86 11.82
C MET A 91 12.20 9.78 10.93
N LYS A 92 13.39 9.47 11.49
CA LYS A 92 14.63 9.30 10.71
C LYS A 92 14.50 8.20 9.66
N TRP A 93 13.87 7.08 10.02
CA TRP A 93 13.66 5.95 9.12
C TRP A 93 12.51 6.18 8.15
N VAL A 94 11.46 6.88 8.59
CA VAL A 94 10.36 7.30 7.71
C VAL A 94 10.87 8.26 6.63
N LEU A 95 11.67 9.26 7.01
CA LEU A 95 12.31 10.19 6.08
C LEU A 95 13.33 9.49 5.17
N ALA A 96 14.09 8.50 5.68
CA ALA A 96 14.98 7.70 4.85
C ALA A 96 14.20 6.89 3.81
N ALA A 97 13.11 6.23 4.19
CA ALA A 97 12.25 5.49 3.27
C ALA A 97 11.62 6.42 2.23
N ALA A 98 11.06 7.56 2.65
CA ALA A 98 10.50 8.56 1.75
C ALA A 98 11.59 9.14 0.81
N GLY A 99 12.78 9.39 1.34
CA GLY A 99 13.93 9.88 0.57
C GLY A 99 14.38 8.88 -0.49
N ILE A 100 14.41 7.57 -0.19
CA ILE A 100 14.72 6.52 -1.16
C ILE A 100 13.66 6.48 -2.27
N LEU A 101 12.37 6.61 -1.92
CA LEU A 101 11.27 6.64 -2.90
C LEU A 101 11.33 7.89 -3.80
N ILE A 102 11.58 9.07 -3.21
CA ILE A 102 11.72 10.34 -3.95
C ILE A 102 12.97 10.32 -4.82
N LEU A 103 14.09 9.82 -4.31
CA LEU A 103 15.32 9.66 -5.09
C LEU A 103 15.08 8.73 -6.28
N GLY A 104 14.34 7.64 -6.08
CA GLY A 104 13.80 6.83 -7.16
C GLY A 104 13.07 7.70 -8.17
N ALA A 105 11.97 8.35 -7.79
CA ALA A 105 11.17 9.16 -8.70
C ALA A 105 11.95 10.29 -9.42
N VAL A 106 12.95 10.91 -8.78
CA VAL A 106 13.78 11.96 -9.39
C VAL A 106 14.78 11.37 -10.38
N LEU A 107 15.39 10.23 -10.03
CA LEU A 107 16.23 9.48 -10.97
C LEU A 107 15.39 9.02 -12.17
N TYR A 108 14.13 8.62 -11.98
CA TYR A 108 13.19 8.38 -13.08
C TYR A 108 13.08 9.58 -14.02
N GLY A 109 12.73 10.76 -13.49
CA GLY A 109 12.52 11.95 -14.31
C GLY A 109 13.76 12.34 -15.13
N LYS A 110 14.96 12.19 -14.54
CA LYS A 110 16.23 12.47 -15.22
C LYS A 110 16.62 11.40 -16.24
N ILE A 111 16.35 10.14 -15.95
CA ILE A 111 16.67 8.99 -16.81
C ILE A 111 15.70 8.91 -18.00
N GLN A 112 14.42 9.23 -17.79
CA GLN A 112 13.39 9.32 -18.84
C GLN A 112 13.79 10.31 -19.94
N GLN A 113 14.51 11.36 -19.58
CA GLN A 113 15.01 12.38 -20.51
C GLN A 113 16.30 11.96 -21.25
N ARG A 114 16.95 10.88 -20.79
CA ARG A 114 18.24 10.40 -21.30
C ARG A 114 18.06 9.01 -21.90
N HIS A 115 17.49 8.99 -23.10
CA HIS A 115 16.94 7.82 -23.79
C HIS A 115 17.96 6.70 -24.16
N ASP A 116 19.26 6.90 -23.93
CA ASP A 116 20.32 6.13 -24.60
C ASP A 116 21.21 5.28 -23.66
N THR A 117 20.81 5.05 -22.40
CA THR A 117 21.64 4.30 -21.43
C THR A 117 21.01 2.95 -21.08
N GLU A 118 21.81 1.88 -20.98
CA GLU A 118 21.34 0.53 -20.59
C GLU A 118 20.65 0.52 -19.21
N LEU A 119 21.15 1.33 -18.26
CA LEU A 119 20.48 1.57 -16.99
C LEU A 119 19.11 2.25 -17.15
N GLY A 120 18.95 3.11 -18.17
CA GLY A 120 17.69 3.77 -18.47
C GLY A 120 16.63 2.82 -19.02
N LEU A 121 17.04 1.82 -19.80
CA LEU A 121 16.14 0.76 -20.29
C LEU A 121 15.69 -0.18 -19.17
N LEU A 122 16.60 -0.58 -18.27
CA LEU A 122 16.27 -1.43 -17.11
C LEU A 122 15.33 -0.69 -16.14
N TYR A 123 15.59 0.61 -15.95
CA TYR A 123 14.81 1.47 -15.07
C TYR A 123 13.45 1.87 -15.69
N GLN A 124 13.40 2.14 -16.99
CA GLN A 124 12.13 2.29 -17.72
C GLN A 124 11.34 0.99 -17.72
N ALA A 125 11.93 -0.19 -17.94
CA ALA A 125 11.19 -1.45 -17.83
C ALA A 125 10.57 -1.65 -16.44
N PHE A 126 11.29 -1.27 -15.38
CA PHE A 126 10.83 -1.36 -14.00
C PHE A 126 9.73 -0.34 -13.65
N PHE A 127 9.90 0.94 -14.00
CA PHE A 127 8.93 2.00 -13.67
C PHE A 127 7.80 2.12 -14.69
N ARG A 128 8.05 1.93 -15.99
CA ARG A 128 7.02 1.92 -17.05
C ARG A 128 6.11 0.69 -16.94
N GLY A 129 6.62 -0.47 -16.54
CA GLY A 129 5.82 -1.69 -16.37
C GLY A 129 4.97 -1.73 -15.09
N GLY A 130 5.32 -0.95 -14.06
CA GLY A 130 4.67 -1.03 -12.73
C GLY A 130 4.12 0.27 -12.15
N LEU A 131 4.78 1.41 -12.37
CA LEU A 131 4.44 2.72 -11.75
C LEU A 131 3.86 3.74 -12.75
N LEU A 132 4.25 3.67 -14.02
CA LEU A 132 4.11 4.78 -14.98
C LEU A 132 3.70 4.32 -16.38
N GLN A 133 3.05 3.16 -16.50
CA GLN A 133 2.20 2.89 -17.65
C GLN A 133 1.07 3.96 -17.75
N ALA A 134 0.76 4.62 -16.62
CA ALA A 134 -0.22 5.66 -16.28
C ALA A 134 -0.54 6.85 -17.22
N GLN A 135 0.00 6.94 -18.43
CA GLN A 135 -0.26 8.07 -19.33
C GLN A 135 -0.67 7.58 -20.73
N ALA A 136 -1.90 7.05 -20.83
CA ALA A 136 -2.59 6.92 -22.12
C ALA A 136 -4.10 7.20 -22.03
N GLY A 137 -4.55 7.88 -20.97
CA GLY A 137 -5.92 8.36 -20.84
C GLY A 137 -5.91 9.88 -20.64
N ASP A 138 -6.78 10.59 -21.35
CA ASP A 138 -6.92 12.06 -21.38
C ASP A 138 -7.46 12.66 -20.06
N GLN A 139 -7.34 11.93 -18.95
CA GLN A 139 -7.94 12.25 -17.65
C GLN A 139 -6.91 12.91 -16.73
N THR A 140 -7.31 14.05 -16.14
CA THR A 140 -6.48 14.78 -15.17
C THR A 140 -6.31 13.97 -13.89
N ALA A 141 -5.13 13.97 -13.26
CA ALA A 141 -4.85 13.21 -12.03
C ALA A 141 -5.85 13.47 -10.89
N ALA A 142 -6.42 14.68 -10.83
CA ALA A 142 -7.47 15.05 -9.86
C ALA A 142 -8.80 14.33 -10.11
N ALA A 143 -9.21 14.20 -11.38
CA ALA A 143 -10.41 13.46 -11.77
C ALA A 143 -10.27 11.96 -11.48
N TYR A 144 -9.08 11.41 -11.74
CA TYR A 144 -8.76 10.03 -11.38
C TYR A 144 -8.86 9.82 -9.86
N PHE A 145 -8.22 10.68 -9.07
CA PHE A 145 -8.29 10.61 -7.61
C PHE A 145 -9.73 10.67 -7.09
N LEU A 146 -10.54 11.60 -7.61
CA LEU A 146 -11.95 11.71 -7.25
C LEU A 146 -12.71 10.41 -7.56
N THR A 147 -12.49 9.86 -8.75
CA THR A 147 -13.09 8.58 -9.15
C THR A 147 -12.66 7.44 -8.21
N GLN A 148 -11.38 7.38 -7.83
CA GLN A 148 -10.88 6.37 -6.88
C GLN A 148 -11.52 6.50 -5.49
N THR A 149 -11.78 7.72 -4.99
CA THR A 149 -12.47 7.91 -3.71
C THR A 149 -13.91 7.40 -3.69
N LEU A 150 -14.55 7.27 -4.86
CA LEU A 150 -15.87 6.65 -5.02
C LEU A 150 -15.79 5.13 -5.12
N VAL A 151 -14.82 4.63 -5.91
CA VAL A 151 -14.66 3.20 -6.19
C VAL A 151 -14.39 2.42 -4.91
N VAL A 152 -13.53 2.91 -4.02
CA VAL A 152 -13.18 2.20 -2.78
C VAL A 152 -14.42 1.85 -1.93
N PRO A 153 -15.27 2.81 -1.53
CA PRO A 153 -16.43 2.49 -0.72
C PRO A 153 -17.59 1.85 -1.49
N LEU A 154 -17.84 2.24 -2.74
CA LEU A 154 -19.05 1.82 -3.47
C LEU A 154 -18.86 0.55 -4.29
N GLU A 155 -17.66 0.30 -4.79
CA GLU A 155 -17.32 -0.90 -5.55
C GLU A 155 -16.60 -1.93 -4.69
N TYR A 156 -15.50 -1.56 -4.02
CA TYR A 156 -14.68 -2.56 -3.31
C TYR A 156 -15.36 -3.11 -2.06
N PHE A 157 -15.88 -2.25 -1.16
CA PHE A 157 -16.60 -2.77 0.02
C PHE A 157 -17.88 -3.52 -0.36
N ARG A 158 -18.59 -3.06 -1.39
CA ARG A 158 -19.77 -3.77 -1.90
C ARG A 158 -19.41 -5.17 -2.40
N LYS A 159 -18.36 -5.30 -3.21
CA LYS A 159 -17.89 -6.59 -3.74
C LYS A 159 -17.31 -7.50 -2.67
N MET A 160 -16.76 -6.94 -1.59
CA MET A 160 -16.30 -7.71 -0.43
C MET A 160 -17.47 -8.38 0.31
N LEU A 161 -18.59 -7.67 0.49
CA LEU A 161 -19.79 -8.23 1.14
C LEU A 161 -20.63 -9.08 0.19
N PHE A 162 -20.68 -8.72 -1.08
CA PHE A 162 -21.52 -9.34 -2.11
C PHE A 162 -20.68 -9.57 -3.39
N PRO A 163 -20.01 -10.73 -3.52
CA PRO A 163 -19.07 -11.01 -4.61
C PRO A 163 -19.78 -11.39 -5.92
N PHE A 164 -20.66 -10.53 -6.41
CA PHE A 164 -21.33 -10.66 -7.70
C PHE A 164 -20.68 -9.76 -8.74
N ASN A 165 -20.71 -10.18 -10.01
CA ASN A 165 -20.21 -9.39 -11.15
C ASN A 165 -18.73 -8.96 -11.03
N LEU A 166 -17.85 -9.92 -10.73
CA LEU A 166 -16.39 -9.75 -10.72
C LEU A 166 -15.83 -9.69 -12.15
N SER A 167 -16.24 -8.70 -12.93
CA SER A 167 -15.63 -8.38 -14.21
C SER A 167 -14.35 -7.56 -14.02
N ILE A 168 -13.37 -7.76 -14.92
CA ILE A 168 -12.14 -6.97 -14.98
C ILE A 168 -12.48 -5.53 -15.35
N ASP A 169 -13.33 -5.36 -16.36
CA ASP A 169 -13.92 -4.06 -16.71
C ASP A 169 -15.14 -3.82 -15.82
N SER A 170 -14.94 -3.20 -14.67
CA SER A 170 -16.04 -2.52 -14.01
C SER A 170 -16.34 -1.27 -14.82
N ALA A 171 -17.53 -1.18 -15.42
CA ALA A 171 -18.00 -0.01 -16.16
C ALA A 171 -18.25 1.19 -15.23
N PHE A 172 -17.23 1.61 -14.49
CA PHE A 172 -17.27 2.72 -13.57
C PHE A 172 -16.90 3.98 -14.34
N LEU A 173 -17.89 4.85 -14.51
CA LEU A 173 -17.71 6.10 -15.24
C LEU A 173 -16.75 7.02 -14.45
N ALA A 174 -15.81 7.64 -15.14
CA ALA A 174 -14.96 8.66 -14.54
C ALA A 174 -15.79 9.87 -14.13
N PHE A 175 -15.62 10.33 -12.90
CA PHE A 175 -16.33 11.49 -12.37
C PHE A 175 -15.39 12.69 -12.30
N ASN A 176 -15.84 13.83 -12.83
CA ASN A 176 -15.13 15.11 -12.75
C ASN A 176 -15.83 16.12 -11.83
N ASN A 177 -17.03 15.79 -11.35
CA ASN A 177 -17.87 16.69 -10.56
C ASN A 177 -17.79 16.36 -9.06
N TRP A 178 -17.30 17.31 -8.27
CA TRP A 178 -17.15 17.18 -6.81
C TRP A 178 -18.49 17.22 -6.06
N GLY A 179 -19.51 17.85 -6.62
CA GLY A 179 -20.81 18.10 -5.96
C GLY A 179 -21.87 17.01 -6.15
N VAL A 180 -21.49 15.81 -6.61
CA VAL A 180 -22.45 14.71 -6.79
C VAL A 180 -22.75 14.07 -5.44
N VAL A 181 -24.03 13.77 -5.15
CA VAL A 181 -24.46 13.14 -3.89
C VAL A 181 -23.69 11.84 -3.59
N SER A 182 -23.36 11.07 -4.63
CA SER A 182 -22.54 9.85 -4.52
C SER A 182 -21.14 10.12 -3.97
N VAL A 183 -20.52 11.26 -4.30
CA VAL A 183 -19.18 11.66 -3.80
C VAL A 183 -19.26 11.96 -2.32
N LEU A 184 -20.27 12.72 -1.90
CA LEU A 184 -20.50 13.03 -0.48
C LEU A 184 -20.76 11.76 0.33
N PHE A 185 -21.56 10.84 -0.19
CA PHE A 185 -21.83 9.56 0.46
C PHE A 185 -20.57 8.69 0.59
N ALA A 186 -19.76 8.58 -0.47
CA ALA A 186 -18.49 7.88 -0.43
C ALA A 186 -17.51 8.48 0.60
N TRP A 187 -17.40 9.81 0.63
CA TRP A 187 -16.57 10.51 1.61
C TRP A 187 -17.07 10.33 3.04
N SER A 188 -18.39 10.25 3.25
CA SER A 188 -18.95 9.92 4.56
C SER A 188 -18.54 8.51 5.00
N ILE A 189 -18.58 7.51 4.11
CA ILE A 189 -18.14 6.14 4.42
C ILE A 189 -16.64 6.12 4.75
N LEU A 190 -15.81 6.78 3.95
CA LEU A 190 -14.37 6.88 4.20
C LEU A 190 -14.08 7.64 5.51
N GLY A 191 -14.83 8.69 5.81
CA GLY A 191 -14.75 9.42 7.07
C GLY A 191 -15.07 8.52 8.27
N VAL A 192 -16.14 7.73 8.20
CA VAL A 192 -16.48 6.74 9.23
C VAL A 192 -15.38 5.69 9.37
N PHE A 193 -14.83 5.20 8.26
CA PHE A 193 -13.71 4.25 8.28
C PHE A 193 -12.48 4.82 9.01
N VAL A 194 -12.09 6.07 8.71
CA VAL A 194 -10.98 6.75 9.38
C VAL A 194 -11.27 7.01 10.85
N LEU A 195 -12.49 7.44 11.20
CA LEU A 195 -12.89 7.65 12.59
C LEU A 195 -12.85 6.34 13.39
N LEU A 196 -13.32 5.24 12.80
CA LEU A 196 -13.26 3.90 13.40
C LEU A 196 -11.80 3.48 13.61
N LEU A 197 -10.94 3.70 12.63
CA LEU A 197 -9.50 3.45 12.76
C LEU A 197 -8.90 4.26 13.91
N ILE A 198 -9.16 5.57 13.99
CA ILE A 198 -8.67 6.43 15.09
C ILE A 198 -9.21 5.94 16.44
N TYR A 199 -10.49 5.59 16.52
CA TYR A 199 -11.12 5.09 17.75
C TYR A 199 -10.48 3.79 18.23
N VAL A 200 -10.26 2.83 17.34
CA VAL A 200 -9.63 1.54 17.67
C VAL A 200 -8.13 1.71 17.98
N SER A 201 -7.44 2.65 17.33
CA SER A 201 -6.04 2.98 17.62
C SER A 201 -5.83 3.72 18.94
N LYS A 202 -6.87 4.32 19.51
CA LYS A 202 -6.78 4.97 20.83
C LYS A 202 -6.66 3.91 21.92
N ARG A 203 -5.58 4.02 22.68
CA ARG A 203 -5.35 3.21 23.88
C ARG A 203 -6.11 3.88 25.02
N ASP A 204 -7.30 3.37 25.32
CA ASP A 204 -8.06 3.78 26.50
C ASP A 204 -7.62 2.92 27.69
N GLU A 205 -7.17 3.57 28.76
CA GLU A 205 -6.83 2.93 30.05
C GLU A 205 -8.06 2.80 30.98
N GLY A 206 -9.27 2.98 30.44
CA GLY A 206 -10.51 3.01 31.22
C GLY A 206 -11.02 1.63 31.63
N PRO A 207 -11.65 1.49 32.82
CA PRO A 207 -12.08 0.21 33.41
C PRO A 207 -13.27 -0.49 32.73
N GLY A 208 -13.66 -0.05 31.53
CA GLY A 208 -14.72 -0.66 30.70
C GLY A 208 -14.34 -0.82 29.23
N GLY A 209 -13.03 -0.77 28.92
CA GLY A 209 -12.52 -0.86 27.56
C GLY A 209 -12.59 -2.27 26.97
N MET A 210 -12.88 -2.36 25.68
CA MET A 210 -12.69 -3.55 24.84
C MET A 210 -11.25 -4.08 24.97
N ASP A 211 -11.08 -5.41 24.97
CA ASP A 211 -9.78 -6.10 25.12
C ASP A 211 -8.68 -5.44 24.27
N GLU A 212 -7.56 -5.10 24.91
CA GLU A 212 -6.43 -4.41 24.27
C GLU A 212 -5.88 -5.22 23.10
N ASN A 213 -5.86 -6.56 23.22
CA ASN A 213 -5.44 -7.44 22.14
C ASN A 213 -6.38 -7.32 20.94
N PHE A 214 -7.69 -7.34 21.17
CA PHE A 214 -8.68 -7.15 20.11
C PHE A 214 -8.52 -5.79 19.42
N LYS A 215 -8.34 -4.70 20.18
CA LYS A 215 -8.10 -3.37 19.61
C LYS A 215 -6.84 -3.33 18.74
N ARG A 216 -5.74 -3.96 19.17
CA ARG A 216 -4.49 -4.02 18.40
C ARG A 216 -4.68 -4.77 17.07
N TRP A 217 -5.32 -5.93 17.10
CA TRP A 217 -5.59 -6.72 15.90
C TRP A 217 -6.58 -6.05 14.95
N ALA A 218 -7.67 -5.49 15.49
CA ALA A 218 -8.67 -4.78 14.70
C ALA A 218 -8.06 -3.52 14.04
N GLY A 219 -7.31 -2.72 14.80
CA GLY A 219 -6.65 -1.53 14.28
C GLY A 219 -5.58 -1.86 13.23
N PHE A 220 -4.81 -2.93 13.45
CA PHE A 220 -3.86 -3.44 12.48
C PHE A 220 -4.54 -3.88 11.17
N GLY A 221 -5.64 -4.64 11.26
CA GLY A 221 -6.40 -5.10 10.09
C GLY A 221 -6.99 -3.95 9.29
N LEU A 222 -7.61 -2.97 9.96
CA LEU A 222 -8.17 -1.79 9.29
C LEU A 222 -7.09 -0.95 8.59
N ALA A 223 -5.97 -0.71 9.28
CA ALA A 223 -4.86 0.04 8.71
C ALA A 223 -4.18 -0.74 7.57
N TRP A 224 -4.09 -2.07 7.67
CA TRP A 224 -3.62 -2.94 6.58
C TRP A 224 -4.45 -2.74 5.31
N THR A 225 -5.78 -2.78 5.43
CA THR A 225 -6.69 -2.55 4.29
C THR A 225 -6.43 -1.18 3.67
N GLY A 226 -6.33 -0.12 4.48
CA GLY A 226 -6.04 1.22 3.98
C GLY A 226 -4.71 1.30 3.23
N ILE A 227 -3.63 0.77 3.82
CA ILE A 227 -2.28 0.83 3.24
C ILE A 227 -2.19 0.03 1.93
N THR A 228 -2.77 -1.17 1.88
CA THR A 228 -2.71 -2.03 0.68
C THR A 228 -3.50 -1.49 -0.51
N LEU A 229 -4.52 -0.66 -0.27
CA LEU A 229 -5.28 0.02 -1.33
C LEU A 229 -4.57 1.27 -1.88
N LEU A 230 -3.59 1.83 -1.16
CA LEU A 230 -2.91 3.07 -1.57
C LEU A 230 -2.28 3.02 -2.98
N PRO A 231 -1.60 1.94 -3.42
CA PRO A 231 -0.98 1.91 -4.74
C PRO A 231 -1.98 1.86 -5.89
N THR A 232 -3.12 1.21 -5.69
CA THR A 232 -4.13 0.98 -6.73
C THR A 232 -5.16 2.11 -6.77
N SER A 233 -5.47 2.72 -5.62
CA SER A 233 -6.44 3.81 -5.47
C SER A 233 -5.75 5.15 -5.19
N SER A 234 -4.67 5.45 -5.93
CA SER A 234 -3.83 6.63 -5.75
C SER A 234 -4.18 7.81 -6.67
N VAL A 235 -3.37 8.86 -6.63
CA VAL A 235 -3.41 10.02 -7.52
C VAL A 235 -2.90 9.68 -8.93
N VAL A 236 -2.13 8.60 -9.07
CA VAL A 236 -1.55 8.18 -10.35
C VAL A 236 -2.57 7.35 -11.15
N PRO A 237 -2.96 7.77 -12.36
CA PRO A 237 -3.92 7.04 -13.17
C PRO A 237 -3.40 5.64 -13.54
N LEU A 238 -4.22 4.60 -13.40
CA LEU A 238 -3.93 3.30 -14.00
C LEU A 238 -4.39 3.29 -15.46
N LEU A 239 -3.69 2.54 -16.31
CA LEU A 239 -4.04 2.38 -17.73
C LEU A 239 -5.37 1.65 -17.97
N ASP A 240 -5.89 0.98 -16.95
CA ASP A 240 -7.05 0.10 -17.08
C ASP A 240 -8.40 0.85 -17.10
N PHE A 241 -8.40 2.18 -17.31
CA PHE A 241 -9.58 2.85 -17.85
C PHE A 241 -9.61 2.62 -19.37
N SER A 242 -9.98 1.40 -19.76
CA SER A 242 -10.45 1.11 -21.09
C SER A 242 -11.71 1.95 -21.37
N VAL A 243 -11.61 2.82 -22.37
CA VAL A 243 -12.78 3.26 -23.14
C VAL A 243 -13.35 2.07 -23.89
#